data_AF-A0A944TGW4-F1
#
_entry.id   AF-A0A944TGW4-F1
#
_cell.length_a   1.000
_cell.length_b   1.000
_cell.length_c   1.000
_cell.angle_alpha   90.00
_cell.angle_beta   90.00
_cell.angle_gamma   90.00
#
_symmetry.space_group_name_H-M   'P 1'
#
loop_
_entity.id
_entity.type
_entity.pdbx_description
1 polymer ?
#
loop_
_entity_poly.entity_id
_entity_poly.type
_entity_poly.pdbx_seq_one_letter_code
_entity_poly.pdbx_strand_id
1 'polypeptide(L)'
;MFVQVADAPTYMEPREPVVALVVDGDALVYPRAILMWHKIVNDTADGVPVTVTFCPLCNIGITFLRTVGDQELTFGTSGMLRNSDLVMWDRQTQSFWEQITCEALAGDFAADETVLAQLPSSIMAWETFVSAYPDGQLLEREVNEYGSPVRPYDSPPYAGYDNVDQQAFLFRCGLMIIWSPLQEC
;
A
#
# COMPACT_ATOMS: atom_id res chain seq x y z
N MET A 1 -10.83 8.57 -4.44
CA MET A 1 -10.94 9.99 -4.81
C MET A 1 -10.18 10.81 -3.79
N PHE A 2 -9.71 11.99 -4.16
CA PHE A 2 -9.00 12.87 -3.24
C PHE A 2 -9.90 14.01 -2.76
N VAL A 3 -9.73 14.41 -1.50
CA VAL A 3 -10.30 15.62 -0.91
C VAL A 3 -9.19 16.54 -0.45
N GLN A 4 -9.44 17.83 -0.35
CA GLN A 4 -8.45 18.77 0.18
C GLN A 4 -8.30 18.57 1.69
N VAL A 5 -7.10 18.84 2.22
CA VAL A 5 -6.82 18.81 3.67
C VAL A 5 -7.83 19.67 4.46
N ALA A 6 -8.23 20.81 3.91
CA ALA A 6 -9.22 21.69 4.53
C ALA A 6 -10.62 21.06 4.65
N ASP A 7 -10.94 20.09 3.80
CA ASP A 7 -12.21 19.36 3.76
C ASP A 7 -12.09 17.95 4.36
N ALA A 8 -11.01 17.68 5.10
CA ALA A 8 -10.75 16.36 5.63
C ALA A 8 -11.91 15.87 6.53
N PRO A 9 -12.34 14.61 6.38
CA PRO A 9 -13.46 14.06 7.11
C PRO A 9 -13.12 13.87 8.59
N THR A 10 -14.15 13.90 9.43
CA THR A 10 -14.01 13.86 10.89
C THR A 10 -13.44 12.56 11.45
N TYR A 11 -13.36 11.49 10.65
CA TYR A 11 -12.73 10.23 11.07
C TYR A 11 -11.20 10.31 11.04
N MET A 12 -10.61 11.34 10.43
CA MET A 12 -9.16 11.53 10.42
C MET A 12 -8.70 12.15 11.74
N GLU A 13 -8.34 11.29 12.68
CA GLU A 13 -7.80 11.72 13.97
C GLU A 13 -6.37 12.30 13.80
N PRO A 14 -5.94 13.27 14.64
CA PRO A 14 -4.63 13.92 14.51
C PRO A 14 -3.45 12.96 14.42
N ARG A 15 -3.51 11.85 15.15
CA ARG A 15 -2.44 10.84 15.23
C ARG A 15 -2.60 9.69 14.24
N GLU A 16 -3.62 9.73 13.38
CA GLU A 16 -3.81 8.68 12.36
C GLU A 16 -2.57 8.64 11.46
N PRO A 17 -1.91 7.48 11.33
CA PRO A 17 -0.73 7.38 10.48
C PRO A 17 -1.13 7.39 9.00
N VAL A 18 -0.40 8.17 8.23
CA VAL A 18 -0.57 8.33 6.78
C VAL A 18 0.76 8.09 6.08
N VAL A 19 0.72 7.54 4.87
CA VAL A 19 1.86 7.61 3.94
C VAL A 19 1.74 8.92 3.18
N ALA A 20 2.73 9.79 3.30
CA ALA A 20 2.82 11.05 2.57
C ALA A 20 3.76 10.93 1.38
N LEU A 21 3.32 11.43 0.23
CA LEU A 21 4.06 11.54 -1.02
C LEU A 21 4.05 13.00 -1.45
N VAL A 22 5.21 13.53 -1.84
CA VAL A 22 5.31 14.87 -2.43
C VAL A 22 6.08 14.77 -3.74
N VAL A 23 5.44 15.15 -4.83
CA VAL A 23 6.03 15.17 -6.18
C VAL A 23 5.81 16.55 -6.76
N ASP A 24 6.89 17.28 -7.05
CA ASP A 24 6.87 18.59 -7.72
C ASP A 24 5.89 19.64 -7.12
N GLY A 25 5.60 19.52 -5.82
CA GLY A 25 4.70 20.41 -5.08
C GLY A 25 3.30 19.83 -4.81
N ASP A 26 2.90 18.77 -5.52
CA ASP A 26 1.71 17.99 -5.21
C ASP A 26 1.96 17.13 -3.98
N ALA A 27 1.33 17.50 -2.88
CA ALA A 27 1.39 16.77 -1.61
C ALA A 27 0.13 15.90 -1.44
N LEU A 28 0.31 14.59 -1.52
CA LEU A 28 -0.75 13.59 -1.39
C LEU A 28 -0.53 12.74 -0.14
N VAL A 29 -1.61 12.40 0.57
CA VAL A 29 -1.57 11.40 1.65
C VAL A 29 -2.54 10.26 1.44
N TYR A 30 -2.08 9.10 1.91
CA TYR A 30 -2.76 7.82 1.82
C TYR A 30 -2.91 7.27 3.25
N PRO A 31 -4.12 7.31 3.84
CA PRO A 31 -4.35 6.81 5.19
C PRO A 31 -3.93 5.35 5.32
N ARG A 32 -3.19 5.03 6.40
CA ARG A 32 -2.79 3.65 6.67
C ARG A 32 -4.02 2.75 6.80
N ALA A 33 -5.12 3.23 7.36
CA ALA A 33 -6.38 2.49 7.42
C ALA A 33 -6.85 1.99 6.03
N ILE A 34 -6.76 2.84 5.00
CA ILE A 34 -7.10 2.47 3.61
C ILE A 34 -6.07 1.48 3.06
N LEU A 35 -4.79 1.79 3.22
CA LEU A 35 -3.69 0.95 2.74
C LEU A 35 -3.65 -0.43 3.42
N MET A 36 -4.14 -0.57 4.65
CA MET A 36 -4.23 -1.85 5.35
C MET A 36 -5.17 -2.83 4.65
N TRP A 37 -6.24 -2.32 4.02
CA TRP A 37 -7.22 -3.11 3.30
C TRP A 37 -6.83 -3.34 1.84
N HIS A 38 -6.32 -2.32 1.18
CA HIS A 38 -6.07 -2.35 -0.27
C HIS A 38 -4.63 -2.67 -0.64
N LYS A 39 -3.69 -2.39 0.26
CA LYS A 39 -2.22 -2.60 0.18
C LYS A 39 -1.50 -1.88 -0.96
N ILE A 40 -2.16 -1.60 -2.07
CA ILE A 40 -1.59 -1.00 -3.27
C ILE A 40 -2.60 0.02 -3.81
N VAL A 41 -2.14 1.25 -4.04
CA VAL A 41 -2.88 2.31 -4.72
C VAL A 41 -2.08 2.72 -5.94
N ASN A 42 -2.61 2.45 -7.13
CA ASN A 42 -2.05 2.98 -8.37
C ASN A 42 -2.62 4.37 -8.60
N ASP A 43 -1.77 5.37 -8.68
CA ASP A 43 -2.13 6.78 -8.70
C ASP A 43 -1.30 7.57 -9.71
N THR A 44 -1.58 8.87 -9.80
CA THR A 44 -0.85 9.84 -10.59
C THR A 44 -0.65 11.11 -9.76
N ALA A 45 0.60 11.46 -9.44
CA ALA A 45 0.96 12.66 -8.68
C ALA A 45 1.70 13.64 -9.60
N ASP A 46 1.20 14.86 -9.77
CA ASP A 46 1.67 15.83 -10.77
C ASP A 46 1.96 15.22 -12.17
N GLY A 47 1.04 14.38 -12.65
CA GLY A 47 1.21 13.68 -13.93
C GLY A 47 2.20 12.51 -13.93
N VAL A 48 2.90 12.25 -12.82
CA VAL A 48 3.83 11.12 -12.65
C VAL A 48 3.06 9.86 -12.23
N PRO A 49 3.12 8.75 -12.99
CA PRO A 49 2.50 7.48 -12.59
C PRO A 49 3.23 6.87 -11.38
N VAL A 50 2.51 6.73 -10.26
CA VAL A 50 3.07 6.22 -9.00
C VAL A 50 2.23 5.06 -8.45
N THR A 51 2.85 4.17 -7.68
CA THR A 51 2.14 3.18 -6.87
C THR A 51 2.55 3.34 -5.42
N VAL A 52 1.59 3.61 -4.55
CA VAL A 52 1.81 3.67 -3.10
C VAL A 52 1.42 2.33 -2.52
N THR A 53 2.36 1.71 -1.81
CA THR A 53 2.20 0.35 -1.31
C THR A 53 2.40 0.31 0.19
N PHE A 54 1.73 -0.61 0.87
CA PHE A 54 1.89 -0.86 2.29
C PHE A 54 1.82 -2.36 2.55
N CYS A 55 2.85 -2.91 3.20
CA CYS A 55 2.83 -4.28 3.69
C CYS A 55 2.39 -4.28 5.17
N PRO A 56 1.19 -4.79 5.49
CA PRO A 56 0.70 -4.87 6.86
C PRO A 56 1.60 -5.66 7.81
N LEU A 57 2.29 -6.69 7.31
CA LEU A 57 3.10 -7.58 8.13
C LEU A 57 4.48 -7.00 8.43
N CYS A 58 4.98 -6.12 7.57
CA CYS A 58 6.25 -5.42 7.74
C CYS A 58 6.06 -4.03 8.37
N ASN A 59 4.84 -3.51 8.40
CA ASN A 59 4.49 -2.14 8.78
C ASN A 59 5.34 -1.09 8.01
N ILE A 60 5.57 -1.35 6.72
CA ILE A 60 6.37 -0.51 5.83
C ILE A 60 5.50 -0.05 4.67
N GLY A 61 5.62 1.24 4.34
CA GLY A 61 5.02 1.86 3.16
C GLY A 61 6.11 2.33 2.21
N ILE A 62 6.01 1.94 0.94
CA ILE A 62 6.97 2.31 -0.11
C ILE A 62 6.21 2.76 -1.35
N THR A 63 6.72 3.79 -1.99
CA THR A 63 6.17 4.32 -3.23
C THR A 63 7.13 4.06 -4.39
N PHE A 64 6.59 3.64 -5.53
CA PHE A 64 7.38 3.39 -6.74
C PHE A 64 6.87 4.21 -7.92
N LEU A 65 7.76 4.56 -8.84
CA LEU A 65 7.36 4.89 -10.20
C LEU A 65 6.74 3.67 -10.86
N ARG A 66 5.64 3.87 -11.58
CA ARG A 66 4.98 2.81 -12.35
C ARG A 66 5.51 2.70 -13.79
N THR A 67 6.38 3.61 -14.21
CA THR A 67 6.98 3.56 -15.55
C THR A 67 8.28 2.78 -15.52
N VAL A 68 8.33 1.69 -16.27
CA VAL A 68 9.52 0.84 -16.46
C VAL A 68 9.84 0.81 -17.95
N GLY A 69 10.96 1.43 -18.33
CA GLY A 69 11.25 1.71 -19.74
C GLY A 69 10.17 2.60 -20.35
N ASP A 70 9.57 2.16 -21.45
CA ASP A 70 8.50 2.88 -22.15
C ASP A 70 7.08 2.44 -21.69
N GLN A 71 6.97 1.59 -20.67
CA GLN A 71 5.70 0.99 -20.26
C GLN A 71 5.25 1.51 -18.89
N GLU A 72 4.02 2.03 -18.82
CA GLU A 72 3.34 2.25 -17.55
C GLU A 72 2.69 0.93 -17.06
N LEU A 73 3.03 0.55 -15.83
CA LEU A 73 2.53 -0.64 -15.16
C LEU A 73 1.37 -0.32 -14.23
N THR A 74 0.55 -1.32 -13.94
CA THR A 74 -0.47 -1.25 -12.89
C THR A 74 -0.32 -2.47 -12.02
N PHE A 75 -0.17 -2.25 -10.71
CA PHE A 75 0.12 -3.30 -9.76
C PHE A 75 -1.13 -3.79 -9.04
N GLY A 76 -1.14 -5.07 -8.68
CA GLY A 76 -2.12 -5.68 -7.81
C GLY A 76 -1.45 -6.57 -6.76
N THR A 77 -2.21 -6.96 -5.75
CA THR A 77 -1.74 -7.91 -4.73
C THR A 77 -1.79 -9.32 -5.30
N SER A 78 -0.68 -10.08 -5.24
CA SER A 78 -0.65 -11.46 -5.73
C SER A 78 -1.28 -12.45 -4.76
N GLY A 79 -1.38 -12.08 -3.48
CA GLY A 79 -1.72 -12.99 -2.38
C GLY A 79 -0.52 -13.78 -1.85
N MET A 80 0.63 -13.71 -2.51
CA MET A 80 1.88 -14.36 -2.07
C MET A 80 2.70 -13.44 -1.15
N LEU A 81 3.56 -14.07 -0.36
CA LEU A 81 4.52 -13.42 0.52
C LEU A 81 5.91 -14.02 0.32
N ARG A 82 6.95 -13.19 0.40
CA ARG A 82 8.35 -13.63 0.45
C ARG A 82 8.99 -13.01 1.68
N ASN A 83 9.47 -13.84 2.61
CA ASN A 83 9.97 -13.36 3.90
C ASN A 83 8.98 -12.45 4.67
N SER A 84 7.68 -12.76 4.57
CA SER A 84 6.57 -11.94 5.08
C SER A 84 6.35 -10.60 4.36
N ASP A 85 7.15 -10.28 3.35
CA ASP A 85 6.97 -9.11 2.51
C ASP A 85 5.94 -9.34 1.40
N LEU A 86 5.26 -8.26 1.01
CA LEU A 86 4.26 -8.24 -0.03
C LEU A 86 4.88 -8.55 -1.39
N VAL A 87 4.38 -9.60 -2.06
CA VAL A 87 4.65 -9.83 -3.48
C VAL A 87 3.53 -9.19 -4.31
N MET A 88 3.90 -8.21 -5.12
CA MET A 88 3.02 -7.52 -6.08
C MET A 88 3.06 -8.25 -7.42
N TRP A 89 2.05 -8.03 -8.26
CA TRP A 89 2.09 -8.43 -9.66
C TRP A 89 1.68 -7.26 -10.55
N ASP A 90 2.28 -7.12 -11.73
CA ASP A 90 1.84 -6.13 -12.71
C ASP A 90 0.87 -6.74 -13.74
N ARG A 91 -0.12 -5.96 -14.17
CA ARG A 91 -1.18 -6.44 -15.07
C ARG A 91 -0.73 -6.65 -16.50
N GLN A 92 0.32 -5.96 -16.92
CA GLN A 92 0.75 -5.86 -18.32
C GLN A 92 1.57 -7.08 -18.74
N THR A 93 2.48 -7.52 -17.89
CA THR A 93 3.41 -8.64 -18.14
C THR A 93 3.17 -9.83 -17.23
N GLN A 94 2.37 -9.65 -16.16
CA GLN A 94 2.17 -10.66 -15.12
C GLN A 94 3.47 -11.02 -14.39
N SER A 95 4.44 -10.11 -14.36
CA SER A 95 5.65 -10.26 -13.55
C SER A 95 5.33 -10.07 -12.07
N PHE A 96 6.06 -10.77 -11.22
CA PHE A 96 5.98 -10.65 -9.77
C PHE A 96 7.12 -9.79 -9.24
N TRP A 97 6.82 -8.98 -8.23
CA TRP A 97 7.73 -7.98 -7.69
C TRP A 97 7.71 -8.02 -6.17
N GLU A 98 8.87 -7.95 -5.53
CA GLU A 98 8.97 -7.81 -4.08
C GLU A 98 8.93 -6.33 -3.69
N GLN A 99 8.09 -5.98 -2.72
CA GLN A 99 7.89 -4.59 -2.32
C GLN A 99 9.18 -3.99 -1.73
N ILE A 100 9.79 -4.62 -0.74
CA ILE A 100 10.91 -4.05 0.01
C ILE A 100 12.16 -3.91 -0.85
N THR A 101 12.49 -4.93 -1.64
CA THR A 101 13.69 -4.92 -2.48
C THR A 101 13.48 -4.20 -3.81
N CYS A 102 12.22 -4.00 -4.21
CA CYS A 102 11.80 -3.42 -5.50
C CYS A 102 12.12 -4.31 -6.71
N GLU A 103 12.63 -5.52 -6.48
CA GLU A 103 13.12 -6.41 -7.52
C GLU A 103 11.96 -7.18 -8.16
N ALA A 104 12.04 -7.36 -9.48
CA ALA A 104 11.25 -8.36 -10.17
C ALA A 104 11.74 -9.77 -9.77
N LEU A 105 10.84 -10.57 -9.19
CA LEU A 105 11.11 -11.93 -8.72
C LEU A 105 10.90 -12.99 -9.82
N ALA A 106 9.93 -12.78 -10.70
CA ALA A 106 9.60 -13.68 -11.79
C ALA A 106 8.87 -12.94 -12.92
N GLY A 107 8.96 -13.47 -14.14
CA GLY A 107 8.42 -12.83 -15.35
C GLY A 107 9.52 -12.13 -16.15
N ASP A 108 9.13 -11.45 -17.22
CA ASP A 108 10.06 -10.86 -18.19
C ASP A 108 11.01 -9.86 -17.52
N PHE A 109 10.49 -9.03 -16.60
CA PHE A 109 11.31 -8.06 -15.87
C PHE A 109 12.33 -8.70 -14.92
N ALA A 110 12.09 -9.92 -14.45
CA ALA A 110 13.04 -10.64 -13.61
C ALA A 110 14.20 -11.22 -14.44
N ALA A 111 13.94 -11.61 -15.68
CA ALA A 111 14.99 -12.03 -16.62
C ALA A 111 15.94 -10.87 -16.93
N ASP A 112 15.45 -9.64 -16.89
CA ASP A 112 16.21 -8.41 -17.08
C ASP A 112 16.78 -7.82 -15.77
N GLU A 113 16.65 -8.53 -14.63
CA GLU A 113 17.10 -8.06 -13.30
C GLU A 113 16.56 -6.66 -12.94
N THR A 114 15.32 -6.37 -13.35
CA THR A 114 14.73 -5.03 -13.21
C THR A 114 14.39 -4.71 -11.76
N VAL A 115 14.66 -3.47 -11.37
CA VAL A 115 14.33 -2.91 -10.06
C VAL A 115 13.46 -1.67 -10.24
N LEU A 116 12.34 -1.59 -9.51
CA LEU A 116 11.47 -0.42 -9.52
C LEU A 116 12.17 0.79 -8.88
N ALA A 117 12.05 1.95 -9.52
CA ALA A 117 12.53 3.20 -8.96
C ALA A 117 11.62 3.66 -7.81
N GLN A 118 12.18 3.75 -6.60
CA GLN A 118 11.48 4.26 -5.43
C GLN A 118 11.35 5.78 -5.48
N LEU A 119 10.18 6.28 -5.05
CA LEU A 119 9.98 7.68 -4.73
C LEU A 119 10.03 7.88 -3.20
N PRO A 120 10.63 8.98 -2.72
CA PRO A 120 10.58 9.31 -1.30
C PRO A 120 9.15 9.45 -0.81
N SER A 121 8.75 8.59 0.11
CA SER A 121 7.50 8.69 0.86
C SER A 121 7.76 8.44 2.34
N SER A 122 6.94 9.00 3.22
CA SER A 122 7.15 8.90 4.67
C SER A 122 5.87 8.54 5.38
N ILE A 123 5.97 7.66 6.38
CA ILE A 123 4.88 7.42 7.33
C ILE A 123 4.96 8.47 8.43
N MET A 124 3.88 9.23 8.62
CA MET A 124 3.80 10.26 9.66
C MET A 124 2.38 10.37 10.23
N ALA A 125 2.22 11.12 11.32
CA ALA A 125 0.90 11.46 11.83
C ALA A 125 0.19 12.44 10.87
N TRP A 126 -1.13 12.30 10.74
CA TRP A 126 -1.97 13.19 9.94
C TRP A 126 -1.77 14.66 10.29
N GLU A 127 -1.74 15.02 11.58
CA GLU A 127 -1.53 16.39 12.04
C GLU A 127 -0.19 16.99 11.59
N THR A 128 0.85 16.15 11.50
CA THR A 128 2.17 16.57 11.00
C THR A 128 2.09 16.92 9.52
N PHE A 129 1.38 16.11 8.73
CA PHE A 129 1.18 16.39 7.31
C PHE A 129 0.37 17.67 7.10
N VAL A 130 -0.77 17.83 7.78
CA VAL A 130 -1.62 19.03 7.69
C VAL A 130 -0.85 20.30 8.00
N SER A 131 0.01 20.25 9.02
CA SER A 131 0.84 21.40 9.41
C SER A 131 1.88 21.76 8.35
N ALA A 132 2.42 20.77 7.63
CA ALA A 132 3.44 20.97 6.61
C ALA A 132 2.86 21.31 5.23
N TYR A 133 1.70 20.76 4.89
CA TYR A 133 1.05 20.83 3.58
C TYR A 133 -0.45 21.13 3.72
N PRO A 134 -0.82 22.37 4.11
CA PRO A 134 -2.22 22.74 4.32
C PRO A 134 -3.06 22.70 3.04
N ASP A 135 -2.42 22.84 1.88
CA ASP A 135 -3.05 22.75 0.55
C ASP A 135 -2.94 21.33 -0.07
N GLY A 136 -2.49 20.36 0.72
CA GLY A 136 -2.35 18.97 0.29
C GLY A 136 -3.69 18.24 0.14
N GLN A 137 -3.64 17.04 -0.40
CA GLN A 137 -4.81 16.22 -0.66
C GLN A 137 -4.76 14.89 0.08
N LEU A 138 -5.94 14.42 0.50
CA LEU A 138 -6.16 13.19 1.23
C LEU A 138 -6.92 12.18 0.38
N LEU A 139 -6.39 10.95 0.28
CA LEU A 139 -7.14 9.84 -0.30
C LEU A 139 -8.33 9.48 0.60
N GLU A 140 -9.53 9.66 0.07
CA GLU A 140 -10.79 9.39 0.76
C GLU A 140 -11.15 7.91 0.75
N ARG A 141 -11.82 7.46 1.81
CA ARG A 141 -12.40 6.11 1.88
C ARG A 141 -13.36 5.87 0.72
N GLU A 142 -13.25 4.71 0.09
CA GLU A 142 -14.25 4.29 -0.88
C GLU A 142 -15.57 3.97 -0.17
N VAL A 143 -16.67 4.51 -0.70
CA VAL A 143 -18.03 4.33 -0.19
C VAL A 143 -18.93 3.70 -1.27
N ASN A 144 -19.93 2.95 -0.84
CA ASN A 144 -20.95 2.38 -1.73
C ASN A 144 -22.02 3.43 -2.10
N GLU A 145 -23.00 3.01 -2.90
CA GLU A 145 -24.12 3.85 -3.35
C GLU A 145 -24.96 4.47 -2.21
N TYR A 146 -24.87 3.93 -0.99
CA TYR A 146 -25.55 4.41 0.22
C TYR A 146 -24.66 5.31 1.10
N GLY A 147 -23.45 5.65 0.64
CA GLY A 147 -22.49 6.44 1.42
C GLY A 147 -21.81 5.67 2.56
N SER A 148 -21.97 4.34 2.62
CA SER A 148 -21.28 3.51 3.62
C SER A 148 -19.91 3.06 3.12
N PRO A 149 -18.87 3.03 3.97
CA PRO A 149 -17.55 2.52 3.58
C PRO A 149 -17.62 1.09 3.02
N VAL A 150 -16.91 0.81 1.93
CA VAL A 150 -16.88 -0.54 1.29
C VAL A 150 -16.02 -1.56 2.05
N ARG A 151 -15.25 -1.09 3.05
CA ARG A 151 -14.46 -1.89 3.98
C ARG A 151 -14.60 -1.32 5.39
N PRO A 152 -14.44 -2.14 6.45
CA PRO A 152 -14.39 -1.63 7.81
C PRO A 152 -13.00 -1.03 8.10
N TYR A 153 -12.75 0.18 7.57
CA TYR A 153 -11.45 0.86 7.69
C TYR A 153 -11.03 1.12 9.14
N ASP A 154 -11.99 1.21 10.07
CA ASP A 154 -11.73 1.41 11.51
C ASP A 154 -11.37 0.11 12.26
N SER A 155 -11.38 -1.04 11.58
CA SER A 155 -11.03 -2.34 12.15
C SER A 155 -10.05 -3.07 11.22
N PRO A 156 -8.74 -3.00 11.47
CA PRO A 156 -7.76 -3.55 10.54
C PRO A 156 -7.86 -5.09 10.47
N PRO A 157 -7.76 -5.70 9.28
CA PRO A 157 -7.86 -7.14 9.10
C PRO A 157 -6.70 -7.92 9.75
N TYR A 158 -5.66 -7.21 10.17
CA TYR A 158 -4.45 -7.74 10.83
C TYR A 158 -4.42 -7.50 12.35
N ALA A 159 -5.55 -7.12 12.96
CA ALA A 159 -5.63 -6.88 14.40
C ALA A 159 -5.05 -8.05 15.23
N GLY A 160 -4.16 -7.72 16.17
CA GLY A 160 -3.49 -8.70 17.02
C GLY A 160 -2.24 -9.36 16.42
N TYR A 161 -1.92 -9.11 15.14
CA TYR A 161 -0.69 -9.64 14.53
C TYR A 161 0.57 -9.09 15.20
N ASP A 162 0.57 -7.79 15.51
CA ASP A 162 1.70 -7.11 16.16
C ASP A 162 1.82 -7.42 17.66
N ASN A 163 0.94 -8.25 18.21
CA ASN A 163 0.96 -8.64 19.61
C ASN A 163 1.84 -9.89 19.79
N VAL A 164 3.01 -9.70 20.39
CA VAL A 164 3.99 -10.78 20.67
C VAL A 164 3.43 -11.88 21.59
N ASP A 165 2.40 -11.57 22.38
CA ASP A 165 1.76 -12.52 23.31
C ASP A 165 0.61 -13.30 22.64
N GLN A 166 0.30 -13.04 21.37
CA GLN A 166 -0.71 -13.75 20.60
C GLN A 166 -0.07 -14.59 19.49
N GLN A 167 -0.53 -15.83 19.32
CA GLN A 167 -0.25 -16.56 18.09
C GLN A 167 -0.92 -15.83 16.92
N ALA A 168 -0.10 -15.32 16.01
CA ALA A 168 -0.56 -14.70 14.79
C ALA A 168 -1.53 -15.62 14.06
N PHE A 169 -2.67 -15.07 13.65
CA PHE A 169 -3.76 -15.81 13.03
C PHE A 169 -3.32 -16.55 11.75
N LEU A 170 -2.28 -16.06 11.08
CA LEU A 170 -1.67 -16.71 9.90
C LEU A 170 -1.10 -18.10 10.20
N PHE A 171 -0.75 -18.41 11.45
CA PHE A 171 -0.26 -19.73 11.87
C PHE A 171 -1.33 -20.60 12.51
N ARG A 172 -2.61 -20.18 12.48
CA ARG A 172 -3.72 -21.02 12.94
C ARG A 172 -4.11 -21.98 11.83
N CYS A 173 -3.90 -23.27 12.08
CA CYS A 173 -4.24 -24.35 11.15
C CYS A 173 -5.73 -24.26 10.74
N GLY A 174 -6.01 -24.10 9.45
CA GLY A 174 -7.38 -24.11 8.89
C GLY A 174 -7.85 -22.84 8.17
N LEU A 175 -7.07 -21.75 8.15
CA LEU A 175 -7.45 -20.51 7.45
C LEU A 175 -6.35 -20.02 6.49
N MET A 176 -5.78 -20.92 5.67
CA MET A 176 -4.76 -20.56 4.69
C MET A 176 -5.27 -20.80 3.27
N ILE A 177 -5.74 -19.76 2.60
CA ILE A 177 -5.74 -19.67 1.13
C ILE A 177 -4.48 -18.89 0.74
N ILE A 178 -3.32 -19.47 1.04
CA ILE A 178 -2.03 -19.01 0.53
C ILE A 178 -1.23 -20.29 0.28
N TRP A 179 -1.15 -20.68 -0.99
CA TRP A 179 -0.44 -21.89 -1.42
C TRP A 179 1.01 -21.86 -0.93
N SER A 180 1.40 -22.85 -0.11
CA SER A 180 2.79 -23.26 0.06
C SER A 180 2.84 -24.78 -0.03
N PRO A 181 3.53 -25.38 -1.03
CA PRO A 181 4.06 -26.71 -0.84
C PRO A 181 5.26 -26.57 0.10
N LEU A 182 5.31 -27.38 1.16
CA LEU A 182 6.27 -27.33 2.28
C LEU A 182 5.77 -26.50 3.47
N GLN A 183 4.78 -27.01 4.20
CA GLN A 183 4.98 -27.44 5.59
C GLN A 183 3.99 -28.58 5.87
N GLU A 184 4.53 -29.73 6.27
CA GLU A 184 3.74 -30.82 6.85
C GLU A 184 3.23 -30.35 8.22
N CYS A 185 1.96 -30.63 8.51
CA CYS A 185 1.43 -30.61 9.87
C CYS A 185 2.14 -31.64 10.75
#